data_AF-A0A3G1RMM0-F1
#
_entry.id   AF-A0A3G1RMM0-F1
#
_cell.length_a   1.000
_cell.length_b   1.000
_cell.length_c   1.000
_cell.angle_alpha   90.00
_cell.angle_beta   90.00
_cell.angle_gamma   90.00
#
_symmetry.space_group_name_H-M   'P 1'
#
loop_
_entity.id
_entity.type
_entity.pdbx_description
1 polymer ?
#
loop_
_entity_poly.entity_id
_entity_poly.type
_entity_poly.pdbx_seq_one_letter_code
_entity_poly.pdbx_strand_id
1 'polypeptide(L)'
;MNDLLKIYEKLKKDIENRWLIPFHYVVFGLALVVYFLEIPIYKLVNNLDKELVDKVLYAFSLVYDHIVLIFILIIIIILIVYLFFDVFNMNRFVPSPTTYVDGSESSINYVSAIKRLINFMILIITKYWITYFIVNLIFHNDKLLYLNNDSKHLYKCLLFLNICIFIVHILKSIFIIKMVLLQSKKI
;
A
#
# COMPACT_ATOMS: atom_id res chain seq x y z
N MET A 1 9.50 15.49 -18.58
CA MET A 1 8.75 15.18 -17.33
C MET A 1 7.29 14.79 -17.61
N ASN A 2 6.57 15.50 -18.50
CA ASN A 2 5.19 15.17 -18.89
C ASN A 2 5.02 13.80 -19.59
N ASP A 3 5.98 13.35 -20.40
CA ASP A 3 5.83 12.08 -21.13
C ASP A 3 6.02 10.85 -20.25
N LEU A 4 6.95 10.90 -19.27
CA LEU A 4 7.14 9.82 -18.29
C LEU A 4 5.92 9.64 -17.40
N LEU A 5 5.30 10.74 -16.96
CA LEU A 5 4.08 10.70 -16.16
C LEU A 5 2.93 10.08 -16.96
N LYS A 6 2.76 10.48 -18.22
CA LYS A 6 1.73 9.91 -19.12
C LYS A 6 1.96 8.42 -19.38
N ILE A 7 3.20 8.00 -19.59
CA ILE A 7 3.56 6.58 -19.78
C ILE A 7 3.25 5.80 -18.50
N TYR A 8 3.63 6.31 -17.34
CA TYR A 8 3.33 5.71 -16.05
C TYR A 8 1.82 5.54 -15.83
N GLU A 9 1.03 6.58 -16.06
CA GLU A 9 -0.43 6.53 -15.88
C GLU A 9 -1.09 5.53 -16.84
N LYS A 10 -0.66 5.52 -18.11
CA LYS A 10 -1.16 4.57 -19.10
C LYS A 10 -0.84 3.13 -18.70
N LEU A 11 0.40 2.87 -18.32
CA LEU A 11 0.87 1.53 -17.94
C LEU A 11 0.17 1.03 -16.67
N LYS A 12 0.02 1.91 -15.67
CA LYS A 12 -0.78 1.64 -14.47
C LYS A 12 -2.21 1.26 -14.84
N LYS A 13 -2.88 2.07 -15.67
CA LYS A 13 -4.26 1.85 -16.09
C LYS A 13 -4.43 0.53 -16.86
N ASP A 14 -3.50 0.20 -17.75
CA ASP A 14 -3.55 -1.05 -18.52
C ASP A 14 -3.38 -2.28 -17.62
N ILE A 15 -2.46 -2.22 -16.65
CA ILE A 15 -2.23 -3.30 -15.69
C ILE A 15 -3.43 -3.48 -14.76
N GLU A 16 -3.91 -2.39 -14.15
CA GLU A 16 -5.01 -2.44 -13.19
C GLU A 16 -6.32 -2.87 -13.87
N ASN A 17 -6.59 -2.46 -15.12
CA ASN A 17 -7.83 -2.80 -15.82
C ASN A 17 -7.81 -4.16 -16.51
N ARG A 18 -6.69 -4.57 -17.13
CA ARG A 18 -6.64 -5.85 -17.86
C ARG A 18 -6.29 -7.03 -16.96
N TRP A 19 -5.37 -6.83 -16.02
CA TRP A 19 -4.81 -7.91 -15.21
C TRP A 19 -5.39 -7.90 -13.80
N LEU A 20 -6.02 -6.80 -13.36
CA LEU A 20 -6.61 -6.67 -12.02
C LEU A 20 -5.59 -6.93 -10.89
N ILE A 21 -4.31 -6.74 -11.21
CA ILE A 21 -3.20 -6.71 -10.25
C ILE A 21 -2.93 -5.24 -9.94
N PRO A 22 -2.94 -4.84 -8.66
CA PRO A 22 -2.53 -3.48 -8.29
C PRO A 22 -1.08 -3.23 -8.72
N PHE A 23 -0.82 -2.07 -9.32
CA PHE A 23 0.50 -1.78 -9.92
C PHE A 23 1.68 -1.96 -8.94
N HIS A 24 1.50 -1.58 -7.67
CA HIS A 24 2.54 -1.75 -6.64
C HIS A 24 2.95 -3.21 -6.41
N TYR A 25 2.05 -4.18 -6.63
CA TYR A 25 2.37 -5.60 -6.57
C TYR A 25 3.13 -6.09 -7.80
N VAL A 26 2.94 -5.48 -8.97
CA VAL A 26 3.77 -5.77 -10.16
C VAL A 26 5.21 -5.30 -9.93
N VAL A 27 5.39 -4.08 -9.41
CA VAL A 27 6.71 -3.56 -9.03
C VAL A 27 7.35 -4.42 -7.94
N PHE A 28 6.56 -4.85 -6.94
CA PHE A 28 7.01 -5.77 -5.91
C PHE A 28 7.50 -7.11 -6.50
N GLY A 29 6.78 -7.68 -7.48
CA GLY A 29 7.21 -8.90 -8.17
C GLY A 29 8.58 -8.76 -8.84
N LEU A 30 8.84 -7.63 -9.51
CA LEU A 30 10.17 -7.33 -10.07
C LEU A 30 11.23 -7.20 -8.98
N ALA A 31 10.90 -6.52 -7.88
CA ALA A 31 11.80 -6.37 -6.74
C ALA A 31 12.12 -7.72 -6.05
N LEU A 32 11.17 -8.66 -6.00
CA LEU A 32 11.40 -10.02 -5.51
C LEU A 32 12.42 -10.78 -6.39
N VAL A 33 12.34 -10.63 -7.72
CA VAL A 33 13.33 -11.24 -8.62
C VAL A 33 14.74 -10.72 -8.32
N VAL A 34 14.87 -9.40 -8.14
CA VAL A 34 16.14 -8.76 -7.75
C VAL A 34 16.64 -9.30 -6.42
N TYR A 35 15.74 -9.39 -5.43
CA TYR A 35 16.04 -9.86 -4.09
C TYR A 35 16.53 -11.31 -4.07
N PHE A 36 15.81 -12.24 -4.71
CA PHE A 36 16.16 -13.66 -4.72
C PHE A 36 17.37 -13.99 -5.59
N LEU A 37 17.64 -13.21 -6.65
CA LEU A 37 18.82 -13.37 -7.51
C LEU A 37 20.04 -12.58 -7.01
N GLU A 38 19.92 -11.88 -5.89
CA GLU A 38 20.97 -11.05 -5.29
C GLU A 38 21.62 -10.06 -6.28
N ILE A 39 20.81 -9.49 -7.18
CA ILE A 39 21.31 -8.58 -8.22
C ILE A 39 21.81 -7.29 -7.53
N PRO A 40 23.07 -6.86 -7.76
CA PRO A 40 23.67 -5.74 -7.05
C PRO A 40 23.20 -4.37 -7.60
N ILE A 41 21.91 -4.08 -7.53
CA ILE A 41 21.29 -2.85 -8.06
C ILE A 41 21.84 -1.60 -7.37
N TYR A 42 22.28 -1.69 -6.12
CA TYR A 42 22.91 -0.59 -5.40
C TYR A 42 24.11 0.02 -6.14
N LYS A 43 24.79 -0.75 -6.99
CA LYS A 43 25.89 -0.23 -7.83
C LYS A 43 25.41 0.75 -8.89
N LEU A 44 24.17 0.61 -9.39
CA LEU A 44 23.58 1.47 -10.41
C LEU A 44 23.17 2.84 -9.86
N VAL A 45 22.90 2.92 -8.55
CA VAL A 45 22.45 4.12 -7.84
C VAL A 45 23.51 4.72 -6.93
N ASN A 46 24.76 4.24 -7.00
CA ASN A 46 25.85 4.66 -6.12
C ASN A 46 26.24 6.15 -6.23
N ASN A 47 25.76 6.83 -7.28
CA ASN A 47 25.98 8.26 -7.51
C ASN A 47 24.91 9.15 -6.86
N LEU A 48 23.88 8.57 -6.23
CA LEU A 48 22.86 9.34 -5.51
C LEU A 48 23.39 9.81 -4.16
N ASP A 49 22.87 10.95 -3.71
CA ASP A 49 23.20 11.53 -2.42
C ASP A 49 22.85 10.57 -1.27
N LYS A 50 23.88 9.98 -0.68
CA LYS A 50 23.75 9.00 0.41
C LYS A 50 23.07 9.61 1.63
N GLU A 51 23.30 10.88 1.91
CA GLU A 51 22.71 11.53 3.08
C GLU A 51 21.19 11.66 2.94
N LEU A 52 20.71 12.00 1.74
CA LEU A 52 19.29 12.06 1.45
C LEU A 52 18.63 10.68 1.54
N VAL A 53 19.28 9.66 0.99
CA VAL A 53 18.80 8.27 1.04
C VAL A 53 18.69 7.76 2.47
N ASP A 54 19.71 8.01 3.29
CA ASP A 54 19.76 7.56 4.68
C ASP A 54 18.65 8.25 5.50
N LYS A 55 18.43 9.56 5.29
CA LYS A 55 17.31 10.29 5.92
C LYS A 55 15.95 9.72 5.54
N VAL A 56 15.75 9.37 4.26
CA VAL A 56 14.49 8.75 3.79
C VAL A 56 14.28 7.38 4.44
N LEU A 57 15.31 6.53 4.45
CA LEU A 57 15.23 5.20 5.05
C LEU A 57 15.03 5.24 6.57
N TYR A 58 15.66 6.20 7.25
CA TYR A 58 15.45 6.45 8.66
C TYR A 58 14.02 6.92 8.95
N ALA A 59 13.46 7.82 8.13
CA ALA A 59 12.08 8.24 8.27
C ALA A 59 11.09 7.07 8.13
N PHE A 60 11.34 6.15 7.19
CA PHE A 60 10.55 4.93 7.10
C PHE A 60 10.76 4.02 8.32
N SER A 61 12.00 3.84 8.79
CA SER A 61 12.27 2.95 9.92
C SER A 61 11.54 3.40 11.18
N LEU A 62 11.44 4.71 11.43
CA LEU A 62 10.66 5.25 12.54
C LEU A 62 9.20 4.78 12.53
N VAL A 63 8.57 4.74 11.35
CA VAL A 63 7.19 4.27 11.19
C VAL A 63 7.09 2.78 11.51
N TYR A 64 8.01 1.96 11.00
CA TYR A 64 7.96 0.51 11.20
C TYR A 64 8.42 0.07 12.60
N ASP A 65 9.32 0.81 13.23
CA ASP A 65 9.72 0.61 14.62
C ASP A 65 8.57 0.86 15.60
N HIS A 66 7.60 1.70 15.21
CA HIS A 66 6.45 2.07 16.03
C HIS A 66 5.10 1.63 15.41
N ILE A 67 5.10 0.71 14.44
CA ILE A 67 3.90 0.35 13.69
C ILE A 67 2.78 -0.18 14.60
N VAL A 68 3.14 -0.95 15.64
CA VAL A 68 2.20 -1.49 16.62
C VAL A 68 1.54 -0.35 17.39
N LEU A 69 2.31 0.63 17.85
CA LEU A 69 1.79 1.81 18.54
C LEU A 69 0.87 2.64 17.63
N ILE A 70 1.28 2.85 16.37
CA ILE A 70 0.46 3.54 15.37
C ILE A 70 -0.88 2.83 15.18
N PHE A 71 -0.88 1.50 15.11
CA PHE A 71 -2.09 0.70 14.95
C PHE A 71 -3.00 0.80 16.18
N ILE A 72 -2.43 0.73 17.38
CA ILE A 72 -3.17 0.94 18.63
C ILE A 72 -3.83 2.33 18.65
N LEU A 73 -3.09 3.39 18.28
CA LEU A 73 -3.63 4.74 18.22
C LEU A 73 -4.79 4.87 17.22
N ILE A 74 -4.66 4.27 16.02
CA ILE A 74 -5.74 4.26 15.03
C ILE A 74 -6.98 3.54 15.57
N ILE A 75 -6.82 2.40 16.25
CA ILE A 75 -7.92 1.65 16.85
C ILE A 75 -8.61 2.48 17.94
N ILE A 76 -7.85 3.19 18.78
CA ILE A 76 -8.39 4.10 19.79
C ILE A 76 -9.22 5.20 19.12
N ILE A 77 -8.73 5.81 18.04
CA ILE A 77 -9.48 6.83 17.28
C ILE A 77 -10.77 6.24 16.71
N ILE A 78 -10.73 5.04 16.13
CA ILE A 78 -11.94 4.35 15.62
C ILE A 78 -12.94 4.14 16.76
N LEU A 79 -12.47 3.70 17.93
CA LEU A 79 -13.33 3.49 19.10
C LEU A 79 -13.97 4.79 19.58
N ILE A 80 -13.20 5.88 19.65
CA ILE A 80 -13.73 7.21 20.02
C ILE A 80 -14.80 7.63 19.03
N VAL A 81 -14.54 7.54 17.71
CA VAL A 81 -15.53 7.88 16.67
C VAL A 81 -16.78 7.04 16.84
N TYR A 82 -16.65 5.74 17.03
CA TYR A 82 -17.78 4.83 17.24
C TYR A 82 -18.60 5.19 18.49
N LEU A 83 -17.94 5.40 19.64
CA LEU A 83 -18.61 5.78 20.89
C LEU A 83 -19.38 7.10 20.75
N PHE A 84 -18.77 8.11 20.12
CA PHE A 84 -19.41 9.42 19.94
C PHE A 84 -20.65 9.35 19.04
N PHE A 85 -20.56 8.69 17.90
CA PHE A 85 -21.66 8.70 16.93
C PHE A 85 -22.74 7.65 17.21
N ASP A 86 -22.37 6.44 17.62
CA ASP A 86 -23.32 5.34 17.85
C ASP A 86 -23.82 5.27 19.29
N VAL A 87 -22.94 5.38 20.28
CA VAL A 87 -23.35 5.23 21.70
C VAL A 87 -23.93 6.53 22.26
N PHE A 88 -23.27 7.66 22.05
CA PHE A 88 -23.75 8.96 22.51
C PHE A 88 -24.75 9.62 21.55
N ASN A 89 -25.07 8.96 20.42
CA ASN A 89 -26.01 9.44 19.40
C ASN A 89 -25.75 10.89 18.97
N MET A 90 -24.48 11.26 18.84
CA MET A 90 -24.10 12.62 18.45
C MET A 90 -24.43 12.95 17.00
N ASN A 91 -24.92 11.98 16.22
CA ASN A 91 -25.51 12.21 14.89
C ASN A 91 -26.57 13.33 14.90
N ARG A 92 -27.23 13.57 16.04
CA ARG A 92 -28.21 14.66 16.20
C ARG A 92 -27.60 16.07 16.18
N PHE A 93 -26.31 16.20 16.45
CA PHE A 93 -25.57 17.48 16.45
C PHE A 93 -24.84 17.74 15.13
N VAL A 94 -24.96 16.82 14.19
CA VAL A 94 -24.35 16.89 12.86
C VAL A 94 -25.37 17.45 11.87
N PRO A 95 -24.97 18.34 10.95
CA PRO A 95 -25.88 18.82 9.91
C PRO A 95 -26.46 17.65 9.10
N SER A 96 -27.74 17.77 8.75
CA SER A 96 -28.42 16.83 7.87
C SER A 96 -27.69 16.74 6.52
N PRO A 97 -27.72 15.59 5.83
CA PRO A 97 -27.15 15.45 4.50
C PRO A 97 -27.65 16.55 3.56
N THR A 98 -26.74 17.26 2.88
CA THR A 98 -27.09 18.25 1.86
C THR A 98 -26.96 17.63 0.48
N THR A 99 -28.05 17.60 -0.29
CA THR A 99 -28.06 17.26 -1.71
C THR A 99 -27.70 18.49 -2.55
N TYR A 100 -26.68 18.36 -3.39
CA TYR A 100 -26.28 19.39 -4.35
C TYR A 100 -27.04 19.25 -5.68
N VAL A 101 -26.99 20.30 -6.50
CA VAL A 101 -27.68 20.41 -7.79
C VAL A 101 -27.24 19.34 -8.79
N ASP A 102 -26.05 18.76 -8.60
CA ASP A 102 -25.50 17.65 -9.39
C ASP A 102 -25.93 16.25 -8.90
N GLY A 103 -26.79 16.18 -7.87
CA GLY A 103 -27.24 14.94 -7.25
C GLY A 103 -26.25 14.33 -6.25
N SER A 104 -25.15 15.01 -5.92
CA SER A 104 -24.23 14.55 -4.89
C SER A 104 -24.75 14.85 -3.47
N GLU A 105 -24.56 13.93 -2.53
CA GLU A 105 -24.91 14.11 -1.11
C GLU A 105 -23.65 14.34 -0.28
N SER A 106 -23.57 15.47 0.45
CA SER A 106 -22.56 15.66 1.51
C SER A 106 -23.19 15.41 2.87
N SER A 107 -22.65 14.41 3.56
CA SER A 107 -22.97 14.12 4.95
C SER A 107 -21.68 13.80 5.71
N ILE A 108 -21.65 14.13 7.00
CA ILE A 108 -20.56 13.68 7.89
C ILE A 108 -20.79 12.20 8.17
N ASN A 109 -20.22 11.37 7.31
CA ASN A 109 -20.34 9.92 7.38
C ASN A 109 -19.18 9.33 8.20
N TYR A 110 -19.40 9.15 9.50
CA TYR A 110 -18.40 8.56 10.41
C TYR A 110 -18.06 7.11 10.03
N VAL A 111 -19.01 6.35 9.44
CA VAL A 111 -18.75 5.00 8.89
C VAL A 111 -17.72 5.07 7.76
N SER A 112 -17.81 6.08 6.88
CA SER A 112 -16.80 6.35 5.86
C SER A 112 -15.45 6.76 6.46
N ALA A 113 -15.43 7.51 7.57
CA ALA A 113 -14.19 7.84 8.27
C ALA A 113 -13.52 6.60 8.87
N ILE A 114 -14.29 5.72 9.55
CA ILE A 114 -13.79 4.44 10.07
C ILE A 114 -13.24 3.57 8.94
N LYS A 115 -13.98 3.43 7.83
CA LYS A 115 -13.50 2.68 6.64
C LYS A 115 -12.18 3.25 6.10
N ARG A 116 -12.03 4.57 6.06
CA ARG A 116 -10.78 5.23 5.64
C ARG A 116 -9.62 4.93 6.59
N LEU A 117 -9.85 4.92 7.91
CA LEU A 117 -8.82 4.59 8.90
C LEU A 117 -8.39 3.12 8.79
N ILE A 118 -9.33 2.19 8.64
CA ILE A 118 -9.02 0.77 8.42
C ILE A 118 -8.23 0.59 7.12
N ASN A 119 -8.66 1.26 6.04
CA ASN A 119 -7.95 1.20 4.76
C ASN A 119 -6.53 1.79 4.89
N PHE A 120 -6.34 2.82 5.71
CA PHE A 120 -5.02 3.38 5.98
C PHE A 120 -4.10 2.37 6.68
N MET A 121 -4.59 1.60 7.65
CA MET A 121 -3.83 0.50 8.25
C MET A 121 -3.40 -0.53 7.20
N ILE A 122 -4.31 -0.91 6.29
CA ILE A 122 -4.02 -1.83 5.18
C ILE A 122 -2.94 -1.25 4.25
N LEU A 123 -3.00 0.03 3.92
CA LEU A 123 -2.00 0.70 3.09
C LEU A 123 -0.60 0.70 3.72
N ILE A 124 -0.50 0.86 5.05
CA ILE A 124 0.77 0.80 5.78
C ILE A 124 1.43 -0.58 5.59
N ILE A 125 0.69 -1.67 5.81
CA ILE A 125 1.23 -3.04 5.73
C ILE A 125 1.42 -3.57 4.30
N THR A 126 0.82 -2.91 3.30
CA THR A 126 0.91 -3.30 1.89
C THR A 126 1.74 -2.29 1.10
N LYS A 127 1.10 -1.29 0.51
CA LYS A 127 1.69 -0.35 -0.44
C LYS A 127 2.89 0.42 0.13
N TYR A 128 2.79 0.94 1.35
CA TYR A 128 3.88 1.71 1.95
C TYR A 128 5.02 0.81 2.39
N TRP A 129 4.71 -0.40 2.88
CA TRP A 129 5.73 -1.39 3.20
C TRP A 129 6.49 -1.86 1.95
N ILE A 130 5.78 -2.14 0.85
CA ILE A 130 6.40 -2.48 -0.45
C ILE A 130 7.33 -1.35 -0.92
N THR A 131 6.90 -0.10 -0.76
CA THR A 131 7.74 1.06 -1.11
C THR A 131 9.01 1.08 -0.27
N TYR A 132 8.90 0.88 1.05
CA TYR A 132 10.06 0.80 1.93
C TYR A 132 10.99 -0.36 1.58
N PHE A 133 10.45 -1.56 1.32
CA PHE A 133 11.20 -2.72 0.86
C PHE A 133 12.00 -2.41 -0.40
N ILE A 134 11.37 -1.80 -1.41
CA ILE A 134 12.03 -1.45 -2.68
C ILE A 134 13.17 -0.45 -2.45
N VAL A 135 12.94 0.61 -1.67
CA VAL A 135 13.98 1.61 -1.37
C VAL A 135 15.14 0.94 -0.62
N ASN A 136 14.85 0.12 0.39
CA ASN A 136 15.88 -0.59 1.14
C ASN A 136 16.67 -1.58 0.27
N LEU A 137 16.01 -2.28 -0.64
CA LEU A 137 16.62 -3.18 -1.61
C LEU A 137 17.56 -2.44 -2.56
N ILE A 138 17.10 -1.32 -3.13
CA ILE A 138 17.85 -0.52 -4.11
C ILE A 138 19.11 0.07 -3.50
N PHE A 139 19.03 0.63 -2.29
CA PHE A 139 20.13 1.40 -1.71
C PHE A 139 21.04 0.59 -0.79
N HIS A 140 20.49 -0.39 -0.08
CA HIS A 140 21.20 -1.12 0.96
C HIS A 140 21.24 -2.64 0.74
N ASN A 141 20.79 -3.13 -0.42
CA ASN A 141 20.69 -4.56 -0.71
C ASN A 141 19.97 -5.33 0.40
N ASP A 142 18.86 -4.75 0.88
CA ASP A 142 18.05 -5.25 1.99
C ASP A 142 18.76 -5.32 3.36
N LYS A 143 19.91 -4.66 3.55
CA LYS A 143 20.51 -4.51 4.88
C LYS A 143 19.65 -3.57 5.73
N LEU A 144 18.87 -4.15 6.65
CA LEU A 144 17.98 -3.45 7.57
C LEU A 144 18.74 -2.69 8.67
N LEU A 145 19.50 -1.66 8.29
CA LEU A 145 20.42 -0.94 9.18
C LEU A 145 19.70 -0.13 10.27
N TYR A 146 18.55 0.46 9.93
CA TYR A 146 17.87 1.44 10.78
C TYR A 146 16.70 0.88 11.59
N LEU A 147 16.35 -0.41 11.43
CA LEU A 147 15.29 -1.05 12.19
C LEU A 147 15.83 -1.65 13.49
N ASN A 148 15.03 -1.60 14.55
CA ASN A 148 15.30 -2.37 15.75
C ASN A 148 15.08 -3.88 15.49
N ASN A 149 15.57 -4.75 16.40
CA ASN A 149 15.55 -6.20 16.17
C ASN A 149 14.13 -6.77 16.04
N ASP A 150 13.19 -6.32 16.87
CA ASP A 150 11.79 -6.75 16.81
C ASP A 150 11.13 -6.35 15.48
N SER A 151 11.45 -5.15 14.99
CA SER A 151 10.91 -4.63 13.74
C SER A 151 11.55 -5.27 12.51
N LYS A 152 12.76 -5.84 12.63
CA LYS A 152 13.31 -6.74 11.60
C LYS A 152 12.50 -8.02 11.49
N HIS A 153 12.02 -8.57 12.61
CA HIS A 153 11.12 -9.72 12.57
C HIS A 153 9.78 -9.36 11.91
N LEU A 154 9.19 -8.24 12.32
CA LEU A 154 7.96 -7.73 11.71
C LEU A 154 8.14 -7.46 10.21
N TYR A 155 9.27 -6.88 9.80
CA TYR A 155 9.60 -6.68 8.38
C TYR A 155 9.58 -7.99 7.58
N LYS A 156 10.19 -9.06 8.12
CA LYS A 156 10.15 -10.39 7.48
C LYS A 156 8.75 -10.99 7.45
N CYS A 157 7.96 -10.81 8.50
CA CYS A 157 6.55 -11.21 8.51
C CYS A 157 5.74 -10.48 7.44
N LEU A 158 5.96 -9.16 7.28
CA LEU A 158 5.32 -8.36 6.24
C LEU A 158 5.77 -8.74 4.83
N LEU A 159 7.04 -9.13 4.65
CA LEU A 159 7.54 -9.71 3.40
C LEU A 159 6.76 -10.98 3.03
N PHE A 160 6.67 -11.92 3.97
CA PHE A 160 5.90 -13.15 3.77
C PHE A 160 4.42 -12.86 3.45
N LEU A 161 3.78 -11.97 4.21
CA LEU A 161 2.40 -11.57 3.99
C LEU A 161 2.19 -10.99 2.58
N ASN A 162 3.06 -10.09 2.14
CA ASN A 162 2.95 -9.46 0.82
C ASN A 162 3.26 -10.44 -0.31
N ILE A 163 4.13 -11.44 -0.11
CA ILE A 163 4.30 -12.55 -1.05
C ILE A 163 3.01 -13.36 -1.18
N CYS A 164 2.35 -13.71 -0.08
CA CYS A 164 1.06 -14.41 -0.12
C CYS A 164 -0.01 -13.61 -0.89
N ILE A 165 -0.14 -12.31 -0.60
CA ILE A 165 -1.09 -11.43 -1.30
C ILE A 165 -0.75 -11.36 -2.80
N PHE A 166 0.53 -11.27 -3.14
CA PHE A 166 0.98 -11.25 -4.54
C PHE A 166 0.62 -12.53 -5.28
N ILE A 167 0.83 -13.70 -4.67
CA ILE A 167 0.45 -15.00 -5.24
C ILE A 167 -1.06 -15.06 -5.49
N VAL A 168 -1.88 -14.57 -4.55
CA VAL A 168 -3.34 -14.50 -4.73
C VAL A 168 -3.71 -13.63 -5.94
N HIS A 169 -3.04 -12.48 -6.12
CA HIS A 169 -3.25 -11.64 -7.30
C HIS A 169 -2.84 -12.34 -8.60
N ILE A 170 -1.72 -13.05 -8.63
CA ILE A 170 -1.29 -13.83 -9.80
C ILE A 170 -2.34 -14.89 -10.14
N LEU A 171 -2.76 -15.69 -9.16
CA LEU A 171 -3.76 -16.74 -9.36
C LEU A 171 -5.07 -16.15 -9.91
N LYS A 172 -5.58 -15.09 -9.28
CA LYS A 172 -6.77 -14.37 -9.74
C LYS A 172 -6.64 -13.92 -11.21
N SER A 173 -5.48 -13.37 -11.57
CA SER A 173 -5.21 -12.88 -12.93
C SER A 173 -5.21 -14.00 -13.96
N ILE A 174 -4.57 -15.14 -13.64
CA ILE A 174 -4.55 -16.33 -14.50
C ILE A 174 -5.98 -16.83 -14.76
N PHE A 175 -6.82 -16.90 -13.72
CA PHE A 175 -8.21 -17.32 -13.87
C PHE A 175 -9.01 -16.38 -14.78
N ILE A 176 -8.82 -15.06 -14.63
CA ILE A 176 -9.54 -14.07 -15.43
C ILE A 176 -9.12 -14.15 -16.91
N ILE A 177 -7.82 -14.23 -17.18
CA ILE A 177 -7.31 -14.40 -18.55
C ILE A 177 -7.88 -15.68 -19.17
N LYS A 178 -7.90 -16.79 -18.42
CA LYS A 178 -8.47 -18.06 -18.88
C LYS A 178 -9.96 -17.93 -19.21
N MET A 179 -10.75 -17.23 -18.37
CA MET A 179 -12.17 -17.00 -18.64
C MET A 179 -12.40 -16.11 -19.88
N VAL A 180 -11.65 -15.02 -20.02
CA VAL A 180 -11.72 -14.14 -21.20
C VAL A 180 -11.38 -14.92 -22.48
N LEU A 181 -10.34 -15.75 -22.44
CA LEU A 181 -9.91 -16.56 -23.57
C LEU A 181 -10.95 -17.63 -23.94
N LEU A 182 -11.61 -18.25 -22.95
CA LEU A 182 -12.72 -19.18 -23.17
C LEU A 182 -13.96 -18.52 -23.78
N GLN A 183 -14.27 -17.28 -23.43
CA GLN A 183 -15.35 -16.51 -24.04
C GLN A 183 -15.04 -16.13 -25.49
N SER A 184 -13.79 -15.74 -25.79
CA SER A 184 -13.37 -15.39 -27.16
C SER A 184 -13.42 -16.55 -28.15
N LYS A 185 -13.30 -17.80 -27.69
CA LYS A 185 -13.40 -19.01 -28.52
C LYS A 185 -14.83 -19.49 -28.79
N LYS A 186 -15.84 -18.88 -28.15
CA LYS A 186 -17.26 -19.20 -28.35
C LYS A 186 -17.95 -18.28 -29.38
N ILE A 187 -17.22 -17.33 -29.95
CA ILE A 187 -17.62 -16.46 -31.07
C ILE A 187 -16.93 -16.99 -32.32
#